data_AF-A0A7C3TGU1-F1
#
_entry.id   AF-A0A7C3TGU1-F1
#
_cell.length_a   1.000
_cell.length_b   1.000
_cell.length_c   1.000
_cell.angle_alpha   90.00
_cell.angle_beta   90.00
_cell.angle_gamma   90.00
#
_symmetry.space_group_name_H-M   'P 1'
#
loop_
_entity.id
_entity.type
_entity.pdbx_description
1 polymer ?
#
loop_
_entity_poly.entity_id
_entity_poly.type
_entity_poly.pdbx_seq_one_letter_code
_entity_poly.pdbx_strand_id
1 'polypeptide(L)'
;MYLKSRDVAAVATCSAFWAVLNTTISPIFFQVTRMPFLCDLLGFISLSLVVWWTRKPGAASLTGFIVAALTLIVRPGAFHMLGFIVASILFDLLTMRVGYDRIFGSYKKYSILIIISTVCAWVAGLIIGSFFMNFKTIYAILFFSGLHALGGLLGGIVGAILIKALTTRKVQTIIAETSGS
;
A
#
# COMPACT_ATOMS: atom_id res chain seq x y z
N MET A 1 -20.33 11.66 -11.07
CA MET A 1 -19.17 10.77 -11.25
C MET A 1 -18.41 10.67 -9.93
N TYR A 2 -18.27 9.48 -9.35
CA TYR A 2 -17.71 9.30 -8.00
C TYR A 2 -16.20 9.63 -7.92
N LEU A 3 -15.39 9.18 -8.88
CA LEU A 3 -13.99 9.57 -9.04
C LEU A 3 -13.88 10.76 -10.00
N LYS A 4 -13.13 11.80 -9.62
CA LYS A 4 -12.77 12.92 -10.50
C LYS A 4 -11.50 12.56 -11.28
N SER A 5 -11.19 13.29 -12.35
CA SER A 5 -9.97 13.07 -13.16
C SER A 5 -8.70 13.06 -12.30
N ARG A 6 -8.64 13.91 -11.27
CA ARG A 6 -7.55 13.94 -10.28
C ARG A 6 -7.42 12.64 -9.50
N ASP A 7 -8.53 12.04 -9.09
CA ASP A 7 -8.52 10.81 -8.30
C ASP A 7 -8.05 9.64 -9.17
N VAL A 8 -8.48 9.62 -10.44
CA VAL A 8 -8.00 8.64 -11.43
C VAL A 8 -6.50 8.80 -11.67
N ALA A 9 -6.00 10.04 -11.80
CA ALA A 9 -4.58 10.30 -11.95
C ALA A 9 -3.76 9.84 -10.73
N ALA A 10 -4.28 10.04 -9.52
CA ALA A 10 -3.64 9.59 -8.29
C ALA A 10 -3.54 8.04 -8.24
N VAL A 11 -4.65 7.35 -8.54
CA VAL A 11 -4.68 5.88 -8.64
C VAL A 11 -3.70 5.39 -9.70
N ALA A 12 -3.74 5.94 -10.91
CA ALA A 12 -2.85 5.54 -12.00
C ALA A 12 -1.37 5.73 -11.64
N THR A 13 -1.01 6.88 -11.05
CA THR A 13 0.38 7.19 -10.67
C THR A 13 0.87 6.26 -9.56
N CYS A 14 0.05 6.05 -8.53
CA CYS A 14 0.40 5.18 -7.40
C CYS A 14 0.48 3.70 -7.85
N SER A 15 -0.44 3.25 -8.71
CA SER A 15 -0.39 1.93 -9.32
C SER A 15 0.85 1.74 -10.18
N ALA A 16 1.19 2.71 -11.04
CA ALA A 16 2.39 2.62 -11.88
C ALA A 16 3.67 2.55 -11.03
N PHE A 17 3.79 3.42 -10.02
CA PHE A 17 4.91 3.42 -9.08
C PHE A 17 5.07 2.04 -8.41
N TRP A 18 3.99 1.50 -7.86
CA TRP A 18 4.04 0.20 -7.18
C TRP A 18 4.31 -0.94 -8.16
N ALA A 19 3.57 -1.04 -9.25
CA ALA A 19 3.71 -2.13 -10.22
C ALA A 19 5.10 -2.18 -10.84
N VAL A 20 5.65 -1.05 -11.30
CA VAL A 20 6.96 -1.01 -11.96
C VAL A 20 8.05 -1.43 -10.99
N LEU A 21 8.10 -0.83 -9.80
CA LEU A 21 9.15 -1.17 -8.83
C LEU A 21 8.99 -2.59 -8.29
N ASN A 22 7.75 -3.05 -8.11
CA ASN A 22 7.49 -4.39 -7.58
C ASN A 22 7.71 -5.51 -8.60
N THR A 23 7.63 -5.22 -9.89
CA THR A 23 7.94 -6.21 -10.96
C THR A 23 9.42 -6.23 -11.31
N THR A 24 10.14 -5.12 -11.11
CA THR A 24 11.56 -5.01 -11.48
C THR A 24 12.51 -5.23 -10.30
N ILE A 25 12.30 -4.56 -9.17
CA ILE A 25 13.26 -4.52 -8.05
C ILE A 25 12.94 -5.58 -6.99
N SER A 26 11.67 -5.72 -6.58
CA SER A 26 11.28 -6.66 -5.52
C SER A 26 11.71 -8.11 -5.78
N PRO A 27 11.61 -8.67 -7.02
CA PRO A 27 12.02 -10.05 -7.26
C PRO A 27 13.52 -10.25 -7.06
N ILE A 28 14.35 -9.30 -7.51
CA ILE A 28 15.80 -9.34 -7.35
C ILE A 28 16.14 -9.27 -5.87
N PHE A 29 15.53 -8.32 -5.15
CA PHE A 29 15.72 -8.17 -3.71
C PHE A 29 15.37 -9.45 -2.94
N PHE A 30 14.23 -10.06 -3.27
CA PHE A 30 13.79 -11.30 -2.64
C PHE A 30 14.72 -12.47 -2.98
N GLN A 31 15.22 -12.58 -4.21
CA GLN A 31 16.13 -13.66 -4.59
C GLN A 31 17.44 -13.60 -3.79
N VAL A 32 17.97 -12.39 -3.56
CA VAL A 32 19.23 -12.15 -2.83
C VAL A 32 19.05 -12.29 -1.32
N THR A 33 18.02 -11.68 -0.75
CA THR A 33 17.87 -11.58 0.72
C THR A 33 16.92 -12.61 1.32
N ARG A 34 16.03 -13.18 0.50
CA ARG A 34 14.87 -14.00 0.92
C ARG A 34 13.93 -13.27 1.87
N MET A 35 13.96 -11.92 1.88
CA MET A 35 13.12 -11.10 2.75
C MET A 35 12.02 -10.39 1.95
N PRO A 36 10.73 -10.48 2.37
CA PRO A 36 9.62 -9.88 1.63
C PRO A 36 9.44 -8.37 1.87
N PHE A 37 10.09 -7.76 2.87
CA PHE A 37 9.70 -6.43 3.34
C PHE A 37 9.74 -5.31 2.28
N LEU A 38 10.52 -5.45 1.19
CA LEU A 38 10.58 -4.44 0.13
C LEU A 38 9.27 -4.33 -0.67
N CYS A 39 8.59 -5.45 -0.95
CA CYS A 39 7.34 -5.38 -1.70
C CYS A 39 6.22 -4.75 -0.87
N ASP A 40 6.18 -5.00 0.44
CA ASP A 40 5.28 -4.31 1.36
C ASP A 40 5.64 -2.84 1.52
N LEU A 41 6.93 -2.49 1.65
CA LEU A 41 7.40 -1.11 1.73
C LEU A 41 6.85 -0.28 0.55
N LEU A 42 7.05 -0.78 -0.67
CA LEU A 42 6.58 -0.11 -1.89
C LEU A 42 5.05 -0.06 -1.97
N GLY A 43 4.38 -1.16 -1.62
CA GLY A 43 2.93 -1.26 -1.61
C GLY A 43 2.29 -0.26 -0.64
N PHE A 44 2.75 -0.23 0.61
CA PHE A 44 2.16 0.65 1.63
C PHE A 44 2.57 2.11 1.48
N ILE A 45 3.72 2.43 0.87
CA ILE A 45 3.99 3.79 0.40
C ILE A 45 2.92 4.22 -0.61
N SER A 46 2.67 3.39 -1.63
CA SER A 46 1.70 3.66 -2.69
C SER A 46 0.26 3.80 -2.15
N LEU A 47 -0.17 2.84 -1.32
CA LEU A 47 -1.51 2.85 -0.71
C LEU A 47 -1.70 4.05 0.23
N SER A 48 -0.67 4.42 1.00
CA SER A 48 -0.72 5.61 1.85
C SER A 48 -0.89 6.88 1.03
N LEU A 49 -0.12 7.02 -0.06
CA LEU A 49 -0.18 8.18 -0.95
C LEU A 49 -1.54 8.29 -1.64
N VAL A 50 -2.07 7.19 -2.21
CA VAL A 50 -3.35 7.25 -2.93
C VAL A 50 -4.51 7.57 -1.99
N VAL A 51 -4.53 7.02 -0.77
CA VAL A 51 -5.60 7.32 0.20
C VAL A 51 -5.46 8.75 0.72
N TRP A 52 -4.25 9.23 0.99
CA TRP A 52 -4.03 10.63 1.37
C TRP A 52 -4.46 11.62 0.29
N TRP A 53 -4.18 11.29 -0.97
CA TRP A 53 -4.45 12.17 -2.11
C TRP A 53 -5.94 12.18 -2.47
N THR A 54 -6.58 11.01 -2.52
CA THR A 54 -7.98 10.89 -2.95
C THR A 54 -8.96 11.11 -1.82
N ARG A 55 -8.64 10.65 -0.59
CA ARG A 55 -9.55 10.57 0.56
C ARG A 55 -10.91 9.96 0.21
N LYS A 56 -10.90 8.92 -0.63
CA LYS A 56 -12.12 8.25 -1.13
C LYS A 56 -12.10 6.75 -0.88
N PRO A 57 -13.21 6.17 -0.40
CA PRO A 57 -13.38 4.72 -0.36
C PRO A 57 -13.17 4.08 -1.73
N GLY A 58 -12.54 2.91 -1.76
CA GLY A 58 -12.28 2.13 -2.97
C GLY A 58 -10.97 2.49 -3.69
N ALA A 59 -10.32 3.61 -3.37
CA ALA A 59 -9.13 4.05 -4.10
C ALA A 59 -7.92 3.15 -3.84
N ALA A 60 -7.69 2.74 -2.59
CA ALA A 60 -6.62 1.79 -2.26
C ALA A 60 -6.91 0.41 -2.84
N SER A 61 -8.15 -0.06 -2.70
CA SER A 61 -8.61 -1.34 -3.28
C SER A 61 -8.36 -1.41 -4.78
N LEU A 62 -8.81 -0.39 -5.53
CA LEU A 62 -8.63 -0.29 -6.98
C LEU A 62 -7.14 -0.27 -7.36
N THR A 63 -6.31 0.47 -6.61
CA THR A 63 -4.86 0.50 -6.80
C THR A 63 -4.27 -0.90 -6.69
N GLY A 64 -4.64 -1.67 -5.66
CA GLY A 64 -4.22 -3.05 -5.45
C GLY A 64 -4.64 -3.99 -6.59
N PHE A 65 -5.88 -3.88 -7.07
CA PHE A 65 -6.37 -4.66 -8.21
C PHE A 65 -5.58 -4.37 -9.49
N ILE A 66 -5.36 -3.08 -9.81
CA ILE A 66 -4.59 -2.68 -11.00
C ILE A 66 -3.17 -3.21 -10.91
N VAL A 67 -2.51 -3.07 -9.76
CA VAL A 67 -1.13 -3.54 -9.58
C VAL A 67 -1.04 -5.06 -9.70
N ALA A 68 -1.99 -5.80 -9.12
CA ALA A 68 -2.04 -7.25 -9.26
C ALA A 68 -2.25 -7.67 -10.72
N ALA A 69 -3.18 -7.03 -11.44
CA ALA A 69 -3.42 -7.30 -12.86
C ALA A 69 -2.16 -7.04 -13.71
N LEU A 70 -1.53 -5.87 -13.54
CA LEU A 70 -0.29 -5.53 -14.24
C LEU A 70 0.84 -6.52 -13.92
N THR A 71 0.98 -6.89 -12.64
CA THR A 71 2.01 -7.84 -12.21
C THR A 71 1.78 -9.22 -12.80
N LEU A 72 0.54 -9.69 -12.87
CA LEU A 72 0.18 -10.99 -13.45
C LEU A 72 0.31 -11.00 -14.98
N ILE A 73 0.07 -9.87 -15.66
CA ILE A 73 0.33 -9.74 -17.10
C ILE A 73 1.83 -9.88 -17.38
N VAL A 74 2.68 -9.20 -16.61
CA VAL A 74 4.13 -9.24 -16.77
C VAL A 74 4.72 -10.56 -16.29
N ARG A 75 4.18 -11.13 -15.21
CA ARG A 75 4.65 -12.36 -14.57
C ARG A 75 3.47 -13.24 -14.13
N PRO A 76 2.93 -14.09 -15.03
CA PRO A 76 1.72 -14.89 -14.78
C PRO A 76 1.76 -15.80 -13.55
N GLY A 77 2.95 -16.22 -13.10
CA GLY A 77 3.12 -17.05 -11.90
C GLY A 77 3.10 -16.28 -10.57
N ALA A 78 2.95 -14.96 -10.56
CA ALA A 78 3.05 -14.11 -9.36
C ALA A 78 1.76 -14.12 -8.50
N PHE A 79 1.21 -15.30 -8.20
CA PHE A 79 -0.07 -15.43 -7.48
C PHE A 79 -0.04 -14.92 -6.03
N HIS A 80 1.14 -14.74 -5.43
CA HIS A 80 1.28 -14.06 -4.13
C HIS A 80 0.69 -12.64 -4.13
N MET A 81 0.49 -12.02 -5.30
CA MET A 81 -0.22 -10.73 -5.44
C MET A 81 -1.65 -10.76 -4.92
N LEU A 82 -2.29 -11.94 -4.82
CA LEU A 82 -3.61 -12.07 -4.21
C LEU A 82 -3.60 -11.64 -2.74
N GLY A 83 -2.52 -11.93 -2.00
CA GLY A 83 -2.34 -11.43 -0.63
C GLY A 83 -2.30 -9.90 -0.57
N PHE A 84 -1.68 -9.25 -1.56
CA PHE A 84 -1.65 -7.79 -1.68
C PHE A 84 -2.99 -7.18 -2.07
N ILE A 85 -3.84 -7.88 -2.84
CA ILE A 85 -5.23 -7.45 -3.09
C ILE A 85 -5.98 -7.43 -1.76
N VAL A 86 -5.92 -8.53 -0.99
CA VAL A 86 -6.60 -8.59 0.32
C VAL A 86 -6.11 -7.49 1.26
N ALA A 87 -4.80 -7.26 1.31
CA ALA A 87 -4.21 -6.19 2.10
C ALA A 87 -4.68 -4.80 1.65
N SER A 88 -4.80 -4.56 0.35
CA SER A 88 -5.29 -3.28 -0.20
C SER A 88 -6.75 -3.03 0.16
N ILE A 89 -7.59 -4.06 0.08
CA ILE A 89 -8.99 -3.99 0.50
C ILE A 89 -9.09 -3.72 2.00
N LEU A 90 -8.32 -4.45 2.81
CA LEU A 90 -8.31 -4.26 4.26
C LEU A 90 -7.83 -2.85 4.63
N PHE A 91 -6.79 -2.35 3.98
CA PHE A 91 -6.27 -1.00 4.18
C PHE A 91 -7.32 0.07 3.85
N ASP A 92 -8.02 -0.09 2.72
CA ASP A 92 -9.10 0.80 2.28
C ASP A 92 -10.25 0.83 3.29
N LEU A 93 -10.70 -0.34 3.77
CA LEU A 93 -11.77 -0.46 4.77
C LEU A 93 -11.37 0.15 6.13
N LEU A 94 -10.16 -0.14 6.60
CA LEU A 94 -9.68 0.37 7.90
C LEU A 94 -9.49 1.89 7.86
N THR A 95 -8.89 2.42 6.79
CA THR A 95 -8.68 3.86 6.65
C THR A 95 -10.01 4.62 6.52
N MET A 96 -10.97 4.07 5.77
CA MET A 96 -12.33 4.58 5.69
C MET A 96 -13.01 4.58 7.07
N ARG A 97 -12.95 3.47 7.81
CA ARG A 97 -13.62 3.33 9.11
C ARG A 97 -13.05 4.24 10.19
N VAL A 98 -11.74 4.47 10.18
CA VAL A 98 -11.09 5.41 11.10
C VAL A 98 -11.40 6.86 10.74
N GLY A 99 -11.59 7.14 9.45
CA GLY A 99 -11.85 8.46 8.89
C GLY A 99 -10.56 9.16 8.46
N TYR A 100 -10.55 9.70 7.25
CA TYR A 100 -9.36 10.27 6.63
C TYR A 100 -8.79 11.47 7.40
N ASP A 101 -9.61 12.34 7.98
CA ASP A 101 -9.14 13.49 8.75
C ASP A 101 -8.49 13.09 10.08
N ARG A 102 -8.90 11.94 10.64
CA ARG A 102 -8.26 11.38 11.82
C ARG A 102 -6.88 10.83 11.48
N ILE A 103 -6.65 10.36 10.26
CA ILE A 103 -5.35 9.82 9.82
C ILE A 103 -4.44 10.95 9.33
N PHE A 104 -4.97 11.87 8.52
CA PHE A 104 -4.19 12.85 7.76
C PHE A 104 -4.35 14.30 8.22
N GLY A 105 -5.21 14.59 9.19
CA GLY A 105 -5.47 15.97 9.64
C GLY A 105 -4.31 16.62 10.42
N SER A 106 -3.35 15.84 10.91
CA SER A 106 -2.11 16.35 11.52
C SER A 106 -1.03 15.28 11.52
N TYR A 107 0.24 15.70 11.44
CA TYR A 107 1.38 14.78 11.46
C TYR A 107 1.45 13.91 12.71
N LYS A 108 0.91 14.39 13.86
CA LYS A 108 0.86 13.61 15.10
C LYS A 108 -0.03 12.37 14.99
N LYS A 109 -0.90 12.31 13.98
CA LYS A 109 -1.87 11.23 13.78
C LYS A 109 -1.42 10.16 12.77
N TYR A 110 -0.23 10.32 12.17
CA TYR A 110 0.32 9.33 11.25
C TYR A 110 0.68 8.00 11.93
N SER A 111 0.74 7.93 13.26
CA SER A 111 0.85 6.66 13.97
C SER A 111 -0.27 5.68 13.60
N ILE A 112 -1.49 6.18 13.34
CA ILE A 112 -2.61 5.32 12.95
C ILE A 112 -2.37 4.72 11.55
N LEU A 113 -1.85 5.51 10.61
CA LEU A 113 -1.48 5.03 9.28
C LEU A 113 -0.46 3.90 9.37
N ILE A 114 0.57 4.09 10.20
CA ILE A 114 1.65 3.12 10.41
C ILE A 114 1.13 1.82 11.03
N ILE A 115 0.20 1.91 11.99
CA ILE A 115 -0.42 0.72 12.60
C ILE A 115 -1.27 -0.02 11.55
N ILE A 116 -2.10 0.70 10.79
CA ILE A 116 -2.95 0.09 9.75
C ILE A 116 -2.08 -0.61 8.69
N SER A 117 -1.03 0.04 8.19
CA SER A 117 -0.14 -0.56 7.19
C SER A 117 0.56 -1.82 7.73
N THR A 118 1.04 -1.78 8.96
CA THR A 118 1.67 -2.93 9.64
C THR A 118 0.71 -4.11 9.74
N VAL A 119 -0.53 -3.87 10.20
CA VAL A 119 -1.56 -4.92 10.34
C VAL A 119 -1.95 -5.49 8.97
N CYS A 120 -2.14 -4.65 7.96
CA CYS A 120 -2.49 -5.12 6.61
C CYS A 120 -1.37 -5.95 5.99
N ALA A 121 -0.11 -5.54 6.16
CA ALA A 121 1.04 -6.29 5.68
C ALA A 121 1.17 -7.65 6.39
N TRP A 122 0.99 -7.65 7.72
CA TRP A 122 0.96 -8.89 8.49
C TRP A 122 -0.07 -9.88 7.95
N VAL A 123 -1.30 -9.42 7.70
CA VAL A 123 -2.37 -10.23 7.08
C VAL A 123 -1.98 -10.71 5.67
N ALA A 124 -1.38 -9.84 4.84
CA ALA A 124 -0.87 -10.21 3.53
C ALA A 124 0.14 -11.38 3.66
N GLY A 125 1.09 -11.26 4.57
CA GLY A 125 2.10 -12.27 4.82
C GLY A 125 1.55 -13.58 5.38
N LEU A 126 0.46 -13.55 6.17
CA LEU A 126 -0.24 -14.78 6.58
C LEU A 126 -0.83 -15.51 5.38
N ILE A 127 -1.51 -14.78 4.50
CA ILE A 127 -2.12 -15.35 3.29
C ILE A 127 -1.02 -15.89 2.36
N ILE A 128 0.00 -15.09 2.09
CA ILE A 128 1.11 -15.46 1.20
C ILE A 128 1.86 -16.68 1.76
N GLY A 129 2.22 -16.65 3.04
CA GLY A 129 2.91 -17.73 3.72
C GLY A 129 2.14 -19.04 3.72
N SER A 130 0.82 -18.98 3.93
CA SER A 130 -0.04 -20.17 4.05
C SER A 130 -0.32 -20.84 2.71
N PHE A 131 -0.53 -20.06 1.65
CA PHE A 131 -1.02 -20.60 0.38
C PHE A 131 0.05 -20.66 -0.72
N PHE A 132 1.13 -19.89 -0.63
CA PHE A 132 2.07 -19.71 -1.75
C PHE A 132 3.53 -20.01 -1.44
N MET A 133 3.92 -20.16 -0.16
CA MET A 133 5.33 -20.31 0.24
C MET A 133 5.78 -21.73 0.58
N ASN A 134 4.93 -22.75 0.43
CA ASN A 134 5.25 -24.16 0.74
C ASN A 134 5.85 -24.39 2.15
N PHE A 135 5.52 -23.53 3.11
CA PHE A 135 5.98 -23.68 4.49
C PHE A 135 5.27 -24.85 5.17
N LYS A 136 6.04 -25.68 5.89
CA LYS A 136 5.53 -26.88 6.57
C LYS A 136 5.14 -26.66 8.03
N THR A 137 5.49 -25.51 8.61
CA THR A 137 5.25 -25.22 10.03
C THR A 137 4.58 -23.87 10.22
N ILE A 138 3.74 -23.78 11.25
CA ILE A 138 3.09 -22.52 11.62
C ILE A 138 4.11 -21.45 12.00
N TYR A 139 5.23 -21.84 12.63
CA TYR A 139 6.31 -20.92 12.98
C TYR A 139 6.93 -20.25 11.75
N ALA A 140 7.12 -20.98 10.65
CA ALA A 140 7.64 -20.40 9.41
C ALA A 140 6.65 -19.41 8.79
N ILE A 141 5.35 -19.72 8.81
CA ILE A 141 4.29 -18.81 8.34
C ILE A 141 4.25 -17.53 9.19
N LEU A 142 4.27 -17.65 10.53
CA LEU A 142 4.25 -16.51 11.43
C LEU A 142 5.52 -15.66 11.32
N PHE A 143 6.69 -16.28 11.17
CA PHE A 143 7.94 -15.56 10.96
C PHE A 143 7.92 -14.77 9.64
N PHE A 144 7.50 -15.42 8.55
CA PHE A 144 7.35 -14.78 7.25
C PHE A 144 6.34 -13.64 7.26
N SER A 145 5.19 -13.85 7.92
CA SER A 145 4.19 -12.81 8.15
C SER A 145 4.72 -11.66 9.01
N GLY A 146 5.57 -11.94 9.99
CA GLY A 146 6.28 -10.93 10.76
C GLY A 146 7.23 -10.07 9.91
N LEU A 147 7.93 -10.67 8.94
CA LEU A 147 8.75 -9.91 7.99
C LEU A 147 7.90 -9.00 7.08
N HIS A 148 6.73 -9.46 6.65
CA HIS A 148 5.77 -8.60 5.96
C HIS A 148 5.28 -7.46 6.85
N ALA A 149 4.95 -7.73 8.11
CA ALA A 149 4.57 -6.71 9.08
C ALA A 149 5.64 -5.62 9.22
N LEU A 150 6.92 -6.02 9.26
CA LEU A 150 8.05 -5.09 9.26
C LEU A 150 8.09 -4.24 7.98
N GLY A 151 7.85 -4.84 6.82
CA GLY A 151 7.72 -4.11 5.57
C GLY A 151 6.57 -3.10 5.57
N GLY A 152 5.41 -3.47 6.14
CA GLY A 152 4.27 -2.57 6.33
C GLY A 152 4.55 -1.42 7.31
N LEU A 153 5.32 -1.69 8.37
CA LEU A 153 5.80 -0.67 9.32
C LEU A 153 6.68 0.35 8.62
N LEU A 154 7.71 -0.11 7.89
CA LEU A 154 8.60 0.75 7.13
C LEU A 154 7.83 1.51 6.03
N GLY A 155 6.92 0.84 5.33
CA GLY A 155 5.99 1.41 4.35
C GLY A 155 5.16 2.55 4.90
N GLY A 156 4.57 2.35 6.07
CA GLY A 156 3.80 3.38 6.76
C GLY A 156 4.65 4.57 7.20
N ILE A 157 5.86 4.32 7.71
CA ILE A 157 6.79 5.37 8.14
C ILE A 157 7.23 6.23 6.95
N VAL A 158 7.72 5.58 5.88
CA VAL A 158 8.17 6.29 4.68
C VAL A 158 6.99 6.99 3.99
N GLY A 159 5.83 6.34 3.91
CA GLY A 159 4.60 6.94 3.41
C GLY A 159 4.21 8.20 4.18
N ALA A 160 4.23 8.15 5.51
CA ALA A 160 3.95 9.31 6.37
C ALA A 160 4.95 10.45 6.16
N ILE A 161 6.25 10.14 6.01
CA ILE A 161 7.30 11.13 5.71
C ILE A 161 7.04 11.80 4.36
N LEU A 162 6.73 11.02 3.32
CA LEU A 162 6.44 11.54 1.98
C LEU A 162 5.19 12.42 2.00
N ILE A 163 4.12 11.96 2.62
CA ILE A 163 2.88 12.73 2.80
C ILE A 163 3.16 14.05 3.51
N LYS A 164 3.94 14.03 4.59
CA LYS A 164 4.35 15.25 5.30
C LYS A 164 5.12 16.20 4.38
N ALA A 165 6.13 15.68 3.66
CA ALA A 165 6.95 16.48 2.76
C ALA A 165 6.12 17.14 1.66
N LEU A 166 5.19 16.40 1.05
CA LEU A 166 4.28 16.91 0.02
C LEU A 166 3.30 17.94 0.59
N THR A 167 2.78 17.71 1.79
CA THR A 167 1.87 18.65 2.48
C THR A 167 2.59 19.94 2.83
N THR A 168 3.80 19.88 3.37
CA THR A 168 4.64 21.05 3.67
C THR A 168 4.94 21.88 2.41
N ARG A 169 5.07 21.22 1.26
CA ARG A 169 5.24 21.86 -0.06
C ARG A 169 3.95 22.35 -0.70
N LYS A 170 2.83 22.33 0.03
CA LYS A 170 1.52 22.83 -0.45
C LYS A 170 0.98 22.13 -1.69
N VAL A 171 1.43 20.90 -1.97
CA VAL A 171 0.89 20.08 -3.07
C VAL A 171 -0.61 19.80 -2.88
N GLN A 172 -1.10 19.83 -1.63
CA GLN A 172 -2.54 19.76 -1.32
C GLN A 172 -3.30 21.08 -1.47
N THR A 173 -2.66 22.24 -1.24
CA THR A 173 -3.33 23.55 -1.19
C THR A 173 -3.61 24.14 -2.57
N ILE A 174 -2.79 23.81 -3.57
CA ILE A 174 -3.00 24.25 -4.97
C ILE A 174 -4.28 23.64 -5.59
N ILE A 175 -4.89 22.62 -4.96
CA ILE A 175 -6.01 21.86 -5.52
C ILE A 175 -7.33 22.02 -4.72
N ALA A 176 -7.35 22.85 -3.68
CA ALA A 176 -8.60 23.25 -3.00
C ALA A 176 -9.17 24.56 -3.60
N GLU A 177 -8.31 25.46 -4.07
CA GLU A 177 -8.71 26.74 -4.67
C GLU A 177 -9.43 26.59 -6.02
N THR A 178 -9.23 25.48 -6.75
CA THR A 178 -9.92 25.22 -8.03
C THR A 178 -11.31 24.57 -7.88
N SER A 179 -11.80 24.41 -6.65
CA SER A 179 -13.18 23.99 -6.36
C SER A 179 -14.00 25.04 -5.62
N GLY A 180 -13.47 26.26 -5.50
CA GLY A 180 -14.12 27.42 -4.92
C GLY A 180 -14.09 28.60 -5.90
N SER A 181 -14.81 28.47 -7.01
CA SER A 181 -15.29 29.59 -7.83
C SER A 181 -16.52 29.14 -8.59
#